data_AF-A0A496Y7M6-F1
#
_entry.id   AF-A0A496Y7M6-F1
#
_cell.length_a   1.000
_cell.length_b   1.000
_cell.length_c   1.000
_cell.angle_alpha   90.00
_cell.angle_beta   90.00
_cell.angle_gamma   90.00
#
_symmetry.space_group_name_H-M   'P 1'
#
loop_
_entity.id
_entity.type
_entity.pdbx_description
1 polymer ?
#
loop_
_entity_poly.entity_id
_entity_poly.type
_entity_poly.pdbx_seq_one_letter_code
_entity_poly.pdbx_strand_id
1 'polypeptide(L)' 'MTFFRSEEHLERWAQYDPKTEEGIIPIGDLAKLFSCNLFRRRMDKDYMSHFREYGPEFMDVLQKIGKTGPFWAIPRKKA' A
#
# COMPACT_ATOMS: atom_id res chain seq x y z
N MET A 1 -1.58 -3.09 9.50
CA MET A 1 -2.68 -3.50 8.61
C MET A 1 -3.64 -4.34 9.42
N THR A 2 -4.93 -4.01 9.36
CA THR A 2 -6.00 -4.76 10.03
C THR A 2 -6.90 -5.32 8.93
N PHE A 3 -7.19 -6.62 8.99
CA PHE A 3 -8.05 -7.28 8.01
C PHE A 3 -9.47 -7.38 8.54
N PHE A 4 -10.43 -7.09 7.68
CA PHE A 4 -11.86 -7.19 7.98
C PHE A 4 -12.51 -8.16 7.00
N ARG A 5 -13.59 -8.80 7.45
CA ARG A 5 -14.35 -9.73 6.62
C ARG A 5 -15.09 -9.00 5.48
N SER A 6 -15.49 -7.77 5.72
CA SER A 6 -16.15 -6.88 4.75
C SER A 6 -16.05 -5.42 5.18
N GLU A 7 -16.46 -4.50 4.31
CA GLU A 7 -16.46 -3.05 4.58
C GLU A 7 -17.42 -2.69 5.72
N GLU A 8 -18.56 -3.37 5.83
CA GLU A 8 -19.50 -3.14 6.94
C GLU A 8 -18.90 -3.49 8.31
N HIS A 9 -17.98 -4.46 8.36
CA HIS A 9 -17.28 -4.79 9.61
C HIS A 9 -16.23 -3.75 9.97
N LEU A 10 -15.62 -3.10 8.97
CA LEU A 10 -14.71 -2.00 9.17
C LEU A 10 -15.46 -0.77 9.70
N GLU A 11 -16.59 -0.40 9.11
CA GLU A 11 -17.40 0.75 9.55
C GLU A 11 -17.92 0.60 10.98
N ARG A 12 -18.25 -0.63 11.39
CA ARG A 12 -18.72 -0.95 12.75
C ARG A 12 -17.60 -1.18 13.75
N TRP A 13 -16.35 -1.12 13.32
CA TRP A 13 -15.21 -1.31 14.20
C TRP A 13 -15.10 -0.13 15.17
N ALA A 14 -14.89 -0.43 16.47
CA ALA A 14 -14.87 0.61 17.52
C ALA A 14 -13.78 1.68 17.34
N GLN A 15 -12.77 1.42 16.51
CA GLN A 15 -11.68 2.36 16.20
C GLN A 15 -11.76 2.90 14.77
N TYR A 16 -12.91 2.77 14.10
CA TYR A 16 -13.13 3.37 12.79
C TYR A 16 -12.99 4.89 12.87
N ASP A 17 -12.08 5.43 12.07
CA ASP A 17 -11.89 6.88 11.89
C ASP A 17 -12.16 7.22 10.42
N PRO A 18 -13.20 8.01 10.10
CA PRO A 18 -13.48 8.46 8.73
C PRO A 18 -12.28 9.13 8.04
N LYS A 19 -11.35 9.73 8.78
CA LYS A 19 -10.11 10.32 8.21
C LYS A 19 -9.16 9.28 7.61
N THR A 20 -9.38 8.00 7.92
CA THR A 20 -8.57 6.88 7.43
C THR A 20 -9.21 6.17 6.23
N GLU A 21 -10.31 6.69 5.69
CA GLU A 21 -11.04 6.11 4.56
C GLU A 21 -10.14 5.91 3.33
N GLU A 22 -9.28 6.90 3.02
CA GLU A 22 -8.28 6.77 1.93
C GLU A 22 -7.34 5.57 2.14
N GLY A 23 -7.12 5.16 3.39
CA GLY A 23 -6.29 4.03 3.80
C GLY A 23 -6.91 2.65 3.61
N ILE A 24 -8.21 2.58 3.30
CA ILE A 24 -8.93 1.32 3.09
C ILE A 24 -8.53 0.74 1.73
N ILE A 25 -7.99 -0.48 1.70
CA ILE A 25 -7.62 -1.15 0.45
C ILE A 25 -8.42 -2.45 0.32
N PRO A 26 -9.17 -2.65 -0.77
CA PRO A 26 -9.79 -3.94 -1.09
C PRO A 26 -8.75 -5.06 -1.14
N ILE A 27 -9.09 -6.24 -0.64
CA ILE A 27 -8.14 -7.36 -0.53
C ILE A 27 -7.50 -7.74 -1.88
N GLY A 28 -8.26 -7.63 -2.98
CA GLY A 28 -7.76 -7.90 -4.33
C GLY A 28 -6.69 -6.91 -4.79
N ASP A 29 -6.84 -5.62 -4.45
CA ASP A 29 -5.85 -4.58 -4.78
C ASP A 29 -4.63 -4.66 -3.87
N LEU A 30 -4.84 -5.03 -2.61
CA LEU A 30 -3.76 -5.31 -1.68
C LEU A 30 -2.89 -6.47 -2.19
N ALA A 31 -3.50 -7.54 -2.71
CA ALA A 31 -2.77 -8.66 -3.29
C ALA A 31 -1.90 -8.24 -4.50
N LYS A 32 -2.40 -7.33 -5.36
CA LYS A 32 -1.61 -6.74 -6.45
C LYS A 32 -0.41 -5.97 -5.91
N LEU A 33 -0.62 -5.13 -4.91
CA LEU A 33 0.43 -4.32 -4.29
C LEU A 33 1.56 -5.18 -3.72
N PHE A 34 1.22 -6.23 -2.98
CA PHE A 34 2.19 -7.16 -2.40
C PHE A 34 2.78 -8.15 -3.40
N SER A 35 2.30 -8.17 -4.65
CA SER A 35 2.89 -8.98 -5.73
C SER A 35 4.01 -8.27 -6.50
N CYS A 36 4.25 -6.98 -6.25
CA CYS A 36 5.34 -6.22 -6.87
C CYS A 36 6.71 -6.81 -6.51
N ASN A 37 7.73 -6.52 -7.34
CA ASN A 37 9.10 -7.01 -7.12
C ASN A 37 9.69 -6.57 -5.77
N LEU A 38 9.22 -5.44 -5.23
CA LEU A 38 9.57 -4.95 -3.90
C LEU A 38 9.32 -5.98 -2.78
N PHE A 39 8.33 -6.85 -2.96
CA PHE A 39 8.00 -7.92 -2.02
C PHE A 39 8.40 -9.29 -2.59
N ARG A 40 8.10 -9.53 -3.87
CA ARG A 40 8.34 -10.83 -4.53
C ARG A 40 9.80 -11.23 -4.55
N ARG A 41 10.72 -10.27 -4.76
CA ARG A 41 12.17 -10.52 -4.90
C ARG A 41 12.95 -10.39 -3.60
N ARG A 42 12.27 -10.23 -2.46
CA ARG A 42 12.92 -9.91 -1.16
C ARG A 42 13.94 -10.95 -0.69
N MET A 43 13.86 -12.17 -1.20
CA MET A 43 14.77 -13.27 -0.88
C MET A 43 15.92 -13.43 -1.89
N ASP A 44 15.97 -12.61 -2.93
CA ASP A 44 17.07 -12.64 -3.91
C ASP A 44 18.38 -12.18 -3.23
N LYS A 45 19.49 -12.85 -3.56
CA LYS A 45 20.81 -12.59 -2.94
C LYS A 45 21.29 -11.15 -3.16
N ASP A 46 20.89 -10.55 -4.26
CA ASP A 46 21.21 -9.21 -4.73
C ASP A 46 20.06 -8.20 -4.51
N TYR A 47 19.04 -8.56 -3.72
CA TYR A 47 17.87 -7.73 -3.50
C TYR A 47 18.22 -6.29 -3.09
N MET A 48 19.19 -6.12 -2.17
CA MET A 48 19.60 -4.79 -1.72
C MET A 48 20.28 -3.95 -2.81
N SER A 49 20.98 -4.59 -3.74
CA SER A 49 21.59 -3.91 -4.88
C SER A 49 20.54 -3.35 -5.84
N HIS A 50 19.41 -4.04 -5.99
CA HIS A 50 18.32 -3.68 -6.89
C HIS A 50 17.11 -3.03 -6.20
N PHE A 51 17.12 -2.87 -4.88
CA PHE A 51 15.97 -2.41 -4.09
C PHE A 51 15.33 -1.11 -4.62
N ARG A 52 16.18 -0.17 -5.05
CA ARG A 52 15.73 1.13 -5.57
C ARG A 52 15.00 1.02 -6.92
N GLU A 53 15.25 -0.04 -7.69
CA GLU A 53 14.61 -0.30 -8.98
C GLU A 53 13.18 -0.82 -8.82
N TYR A 54 12.85 -1.41 -7.66
CA TYR A 54 11.53 -1.97 -7.41
C TYR A 54 10.51 -0.94 -6.91
N GLY A 55 10.98 0.18 -6.37
CA GLY A 55 10.13 1.26 -5.87
C GLY A 55 9.19 1.86 -6.92
N PRO A 56 9.66 2.18 -8.14
CA PRO A 56 8.80 2.70 -9.21
C PRO A 56 7.61 1.79 -9.57
N GLU A 57 7.80 0.47 -9.65
CA GLU A 57 6.72 -0.48 -9.90
C GLU A 57 5.66 -0.43 -8.79
N PHE A 58 6.10 -0.38 -7.52
CA PHE A 58 5.19 -0.26 -6.39
C PHE A 58 4.34 1.02 -6.45
N MET A 59 4.96 2.15 -6.83
CA MET A 59 4.24 3.42 -6.99
C MET A 59 3.27 3.40 -8.17
N ASP A 60 3.62 2.76 -9.28
CA ASP A 60 2.72 2.55 -10.43
C ASP A 60 1.51 1.71 -10.05
N VAL A 61 1.69 0.64 -9.26
CA VAL A 61 0.56 -0.17 -8.77
C VAL A 61 -0.32 0.65 -7.82
N LEU A 62 0.25 1.43 -6.88
CA LEU A 62 -0.52 2.34 -6.03
C LEU A 62 -1.37 3.32 -6.84
N GLN A 63 -0.79 3.88 -7.92
CA GLN A 63 -1.51 4.77 -8.82
C GLN A 63 -2.66 4.05 -9.54
N LYS A 64 -2.43 2.85 -10.05
CA LYS A 64 -3.45 2.03 -10.73
C LYS A 64 -4.62 1.64 -9.84
N ILE A 65 -4.41 1.48 -8.53
CA ILE A 65 -5.47 1.18 -7.56
C ILE A 65 -6.09 2.45 -6.93
N GLY A 66 -5.77 3.64 -7.47
CA GLY A 66 -6.35 4.93 -7.03
C GLY A 66 -5.83 5.44 -5.69
N LYS A 67 -4.74 4.88 -5.15
CA LYS A 67 -4.16 5.26 -3.85
C LYS A 67 -3.06 6.31 -4.02
N THR A 68 -3.47 7.47 -4.55
CA THR A 68 -2.58 8.61 -4.88
C THR A 68 -2.85 9.86 -4.06
N GLY A 69 -3.82 9.81 -3.14
CA GLY A 69 -4.20 10.96 -2.31
C GLY A 69 -3.11 11.38 -1.31
N PRO A 70 -3.28 12.54 -0.65
CA PRO A 70 -2.34 13.03 0.36
C PRO A 70 -2.07 12.04 1.49
N PHE A 71 -3.02 11.13 1.77
CA PHE A 71 -2.85 10.04 2.72
C PHE A 71 -1.68 9.11 2.35
N TRP A 72 -1.43 8.92 1.06
CA TRP A 72 -0.39 8.04 0.50
C TRP A 72 0.87 8.79 0.04
N ALA A 73 0.84 10.13 0.06
CA ALA A 73 1.98 10.95 -0.30
C ALA A 73 3.04 10.89 0.81
N ILE A 74 4.29 10.60 0.45
CA ILE A 74 5.41 10.77 1.38
C ILE A 74 5.62 12.28 1.57
N PRO A 75 5.46 12.83 2.80
CA PRO A 75 5.68 14.26 3.01
C PRO A 75 7.14 14.58 2.69
N ARG A 76 7.38 15.43 1.68
CA ARG A 76 8.71 15.98 1.45
C ARG A 76 8.99 16.95 2.61
N LYS A 77 9.87 16.56 3.54
CA LYS A 77 10.53 17.54 4.40
C LYS A 77 11.22 18.55 3.47
N LYS A 78 10.82 19.82 3.53
CA LYS A 78 11.64 20.90 2.97
C LYS A 78 12.96 20.88 3.71
N ALA A 79 14.06 20.79 2.96
CA ALA A 79 15.42 20.91 3.46
C ALA A 79 15.67 22.32 3.99
#